data_AF-A0A2G9SKS5-F1
#
_entry.id   AF-A0A2G9SKS5-F1
#
_cell.length_a   1.000
_cell.length_b   1.000
_cell.length_c   1.000
_cell.angle_alpha   90.00
_cell.angle_beta   90.00
_cell.angle_gamma   90.00
#
_symmetry.space_group_name_H-M   'P 1'
#
loop_
_entity.id
_entity.type
_entity.pdbx_description
1 polymer ?
#
loop_
_entity_poly.entity_id
_entity_poly.type
_entity_poly.pdbx_seq_one_letter_code
_entity_poly.pdbx_strand_id
1 'polypeptide(L)'
;IFINNEWQSSESGKAFPVYNPSTGDQICEVQEAEKADVDKAVRAARLAFSLGSVWRRMDASERGRLLDKLADLVERERAILAWNFPLLMFAWKVAPALCCGNTVVIKPAEQTPLTALYMGALIKEAGFPPGVVNILPGYGPTAGAAITFHPGIDKIAFTGSTE
;
A
#
# COMPACT_ATOMS: atom_id res chain seq x y z
N ILE A 1 -4.42 -7.92 4.45
CA ILE A 1 -4.75 -6.79 3.55
C ILE A 1 -4.92 -5.53 4.39
N PHE A 2 -4.47 -4.35 3.92
CA PHE A 2 -4.62 -3.09 4.67
C PHE A 2 -5.53 -2.13 3.89
N ILE A 3 -6.73 -1.88 4.39
CA ILE A 3 -7.73 -0.99 3.77
C ILE A 3 -8.33 -0.13 4.88
N ASN A 4 -8.54 1.17 4.64
CA ASN A 4 -9.15 2.07 5.63
C ASN A 4 -8.48 2.07 7.01
N ASN A 5 -7.15 1.95 7.07
CA ASN A 5 -6.39 1.84 8.32
C ASN A 5 -6.74 0.59 9.17
N GLU A 6 -7.30 -0.43 8.55
CA GLU A 6 -7.69 -1.69 9.18
C GLU A 6 -7.07 -2.89 8.47
N TRP A 7 -6.79 -3.93 9.26
CA TRP A 7 -6.30 -5.20 8.78
C TRP A 7 -7.47 -6.11 8.44
N GLN A 8 -7.52 -6.58 7.20
CA GLN A 8 -8.60 -7.40 6.67
C GLN A 8 -8.06 -8.72 6.11
N SER A 9 -8.87 -9.77 6.23
CA SER A 9 -8.69 -11.03 5.50
C SER A 9 -9.07 -10.85 4.03
N SER A 10 -8.55 -11.70 3.16
CA SER A 10 -8.96 -11.73 1.75
C SER A 10 -10.44 -12.14 1.63
N GLU A 11 -11.16 -11.52 0.70
CA GLU A 11 -12.52 -11.93 0.35
C GLU A 11 -12.60 -13.37 -0.15
N SER A 12 -11.54 -13.86 -0.81
CA SER A 12 -11.47 -15.24 -1.26
C SER A 12 -11.11 -16.22 -0.13
N GLY A 13 -10.68 -15.70 1.03
CA GLY A 13 -10.11 -16.47 2.13
C GLY A 13 -8.73 -17.06 1.85
N LYS A 14 -8.17 -16.84 0.65
CA LYS A 14 -6.86 -17.39 0.27
C LYS A 14 -5.72 -16.61 0.89
N ALA A 15 -4.61 -17.33 1.06
CA ALA A 15 -3.32 -16.79 1.42
C ALA A 15 -2.24 -17.44 0.54
N PHE A 16 -1.11 -16.76 0.39
CA PHE A 16 0.05 -17.27 -0.34
C PHE A 16 1.30 -17.25 0.55
N PRO A 17 2.22 -18.22 0.39
CA PRO A 17 3.44 -18.29 1.17
C PRO A 17 4.48 -17.25 0.70
N VAL A 18 5.23 -16.71 1.65
CA VAL A 18 6.40 -15.86 1.41
C VAL A 18 7.64 -16.63 1.86
N TYR A 19 8.66 -16.69 1.00
CA TYR A 19 9.88 -17.46 1.24
C TYR A 19 11.08 -16.56 1.48
N ASN A 20 12.02 -17.06 2.28
CA ASN A 20 13.35 -16.50 2.38
C ASN A 20 14.21 -17.07 1.24
N PRO A 21 14.64 -16.27 0.24
CA PRO A 21 15.40 -16.79 -0.88
C PRO A 21 16.83 -17.23 -0.51
N SER A 22 17.36 -16.83 0.65
CA SER A 22 18.71 -17.28 1.08
C SER A 22 18.71 -18.69 1.66
N THR A 23 17.59 -19.15 2.22
CA THR A 23 17.48 -20.49 2.83
C THR A 23 16.48 -21.40 2.13
N GLY A 24 15.54 -20.84 1.37
CA GLY A 24 14.40 -21.56 0.78
C GLY A 24 13.24 -21.77 1.75
N ASP A 25 13.39 -21.42 3.02
CA ASP A 25 12.38 -21.63 4.04
C ASP A 25 11.19 -20.69 3.86
N GLN A 26 9.99 -21.17 4.19
CA GLN A 26 8.82 -20.34 4.29
C GLN A 26 8.91 -19.44 5.53
N ILE A 27 8.75 -18.13 5.34
CA ILE A 27 8.73 -17.14 6.42
C ILE A 27 7.34 -17.12 7.07
N CYS A 28 6.30 -16.91 6.27
CA CYS A 28 4.91 -16.83 6.71
C CYS A 28 3.94 -16.96 5.53
N GLU A 29 2.64 -16.93 5.81
CA GLU A 29 1.59 -16.75 4.80
C GLU A 29 1.01 -15.34 4.85
N VAL A 30 0.64 -14.81 3.70
CA VAL A 30 0.04 -13.47 3.54
C VAL A 30 -1.27 -13.60 2.78
N GLN A 31 -2.28 -12.84 3.20
CA GLN A 31 -3.59 -12.81 2.55
C GLN A 31 -3.47 -12.47 1.06
N GLU A 32 -4.13 -13.24 0.19
CA GLU A 32 -4.09 -13.05 -1.27
C GLU A 32 -5.25 -12.17 -1.71
N ALA A 33 -4.96 -10.89 -1.98
CA ALA A 33 -5.95 -9.98 -2.54
C ALA A 33 -6.33 -10.40 -3.96
N GLU A 34 -7.63 -10.39 -4.23
CA GLU A 34 -8.20 -10.58 -5.57
C GLU A 34 -8.98 -9.31 -5.99
N LYS A 35 -9.71 -9.42 -7.10
CA LYS A 35 -10.49 -8.31 -7.64
C LYS A 35 -11.45 -7.69 -6.62
N ALA A 36 -12.11 -8.52 -5.79
CA ALA A 36 -13.07 -8.03 -4.80
C ALA A 36 -12.41 -7.12 -3.74
N ASP A 37 -11.18 -7.46 -3.31
CA ASP A 37 -10.39 -6.65 -2.37
C ASP A 37 -9.91 -5.35 -3.02
N VAL A 38 -9.53 -5.41 -4.31
CA VAL A 38 -9.21 -4.22 -5.12
C VAL A 38 -10.40 -3.29 -5.20
N ASP A 39 -11.59 -3.81 -5.51
CA ASP A 39 -12.83 -3.02 -5.60
C ASP A 39 -13.12 -2.34 -4.23
N LYS A 40 -12.90 -3.04 -3.10
CA LYS A 40 -13.03 -2.48 -1.74
C LYS A 40 -12.03 -1.35 -1.48
N ALA A 41 -10.76 -1.56 -1.79
CA ALA A 41 -9.70 -0.57 -1.60
C ALA A 41 -9.92 0.67 -2.48
N VAL A 42 -10.38 0.51 -3.71
CA VAL A 42 -10.68 1.64 -4.59
C VAL A 42 -11.88 2.43 -4.06
N ARG A 43 -12.93 1.77 -3.55
CA ARG A 43 -14.05 2.48 -2.90
C ARG A 43 -13.56 3.30 -1.69
N ALA A 44 -12.72 2.72 -0.85
CA ALA A 44 -12.07 3.40 0.28
C ALA A 44 -11.26 4.63 -0.18
N ALA A 45 -10.40 4.46 -1.17
CA ALA A 45 -9.59 5.53 -1.74
C ALA A 45 -10.43 6.66 -2.36
N ARG A 46 -11.53 6.32 -3.03
CA ARG A 46 -12.47 7.30 -3.61
C ARG A 46 -13.21 8.07 -2.54
N LEU A 47 -13.66 7.42 -1.48
CA LEU A 47 -14.30 8.08 -0.34
C LEU A 47 -13.32 9.04 0.35
N ALA A 48 -12.08 8.60 0.59
CA ALA A 48 -11.02 9.44 1.15
C ALA A 48 -10.67 10.62 0.23
N PHE A 49 -10.83 10.49 -1.08
CA PHE A 49 -10.56 11.56 -2.06
C PHE A 49 -11.78 12.44 -2.40
N SER A 50 -12.96 12.15 -1.84
CA SER A 50 -14.20 12.91 -2.10
C SER A 50 -14.11 14.37 -1.64
N LEU A 51 -14.81 15.27 -2.34
CA LEU A 51 -14.86 16.68 -1.95
C LEU A 51 -15.43 16.82 -0.53
N GLY A 52 -14.76 17.60 0.31
CA GLY A 52 -15.13 17.78 1.71
C GLY A 52 -14.57 16.73 2.66
N SER A 53 -13.88 15.69 2.17
CA SER A 53 -13.20 14.71 3.04
C SER A 53 -12.12 15.39 3.89
N VAL A 54 -11.71 14.72 4.98
CA VAL A 54 -10.59 15.19 5.82
C VAL A 54 -9.34 15.39 4.98
N TRP A 55 -9.01 14.43 4.11
CA TRP A 55 -7.83 14.49 3.25
C TRP A 55 -7.88 15.62 2.23
N ARG A 56 -9.05 15.91 1.64
CA ARG A 56 -9.21 16.98 0.65
C ARG A 56 -9.28 18.38 1.24
N ARG A 57 -9.67 18.51 2.51
CA ARG A 57 -9.72 19.80 3.23
C ARG A 57 -8.42 20.12 3.98
N MET A 58 -7.56 19.13 4.19
CA MET A 58 -6.29 19.28 4.89
C MET A 58 -5.35 20.24 4.15
N ASP A 59 -4.67 21.09 4.91
CA ASP A 59 -3.70 22.03 4.35
C ASP A 59 -2.53 21.29 3.70
N ALA A 60 -1.92 21.89 2.68
CA ALA A 60 -0.77 21.28 2.02
C ALA A 60 0.42 21.08 2.98
N SER A 61 0.61 22.00 3.94
CA SER A 61 1.63 21.92 4.98
C SER A 61 1.35 20.77 5.96
N GLU A 62 0.08 20.50 6.31
CA GLU A 62 -0.30 19.38 7.17
C GLU A 62 -0.05 18.03 6.49
N ARG A 63 -0.31 17.93 5.17
CA ARG A 63 0.09 16.74 4.40
C ARG A 63 1.60 16.52 4.44
N GLY A 64 2.38 17.61 4.32
CA GLY A 64 3.84 17.57 4.49
C GLY A 64 4.25 17.03 5.86
N ARG A 65 3.65 17.54 6.94
CA ARG A 65 3.92 17.06 8.32
C ARG A 65 3.61 15.59 8.52
N LEU A 66 2.57 15.05 7.88
CA LEU A 66 2.27 13.62 7.94
C LEU A 66 3.35 12.78 7.24
N LEU A 67 3.90 13.28 6.13
CA LEU A 67 5.02 12.63 5.45
C LEU A 67 6.30 12.68 6.27
N ASP A 68 6.60 13.83 6.89
CA ASP A 68 7.76 13.97 7.78
C ASP A 68 7.65 13.03 8.98
N LYS A 69 6.47 12.98 9.62
CA LYS A 69 6.21 12.04 10.72
C LYS A 69 6.34 10.59 10.28
N LEU A 70 5.89 10.24 9.07
CA LEU A 70 6.09 8.89 8.55
C LEU A 70 7.58 8.59 8.31
N ALA A 71 8.36 9.57 7.84
CA ALA A 71 9.80 9.43 7.70
C ALA A 71 10.49 9.19 9.06
N ASP A 72 10.10 9.94 10.10
CA ASP A 72 10.61 9.74 11.47
C ASP A 72 10.29 8.33 11.98
N LEU A 73 9.08 7.82 11.71
CA LEU A 73 8.68 6.46 12.08
C LEU A 73 9.47 5.40 11.33
N VAL A 74 9.77 5.62 10.05
CA VAL A 74 10.64 4.72 9.27
C VAL A 74 12.06 4.75 9.81
N GLU A 75 12.58 5.93 10.19
CA GLU A 75 13.90 6.06 10.80
C GLU A 75 13.98 5.35 12.15
N ARG A 76 12.91 5.40 12.96
CA ARG A 76 12.81 4.65 14.22
C ARG A 76 13.00 3.14 14.01
N GLU A 77 12.42 2.59 12.96
CA GLU A 77 12.42 1.15 12.66
C GLU A 77 13.58 0.71 11.74
N ARG A 78 14.53 1.61 11.47
CA ARG A 78 15.61 1.44 10.48
C ARG A 78 16.46 0.18 10.64
N ALA A 79 16.60 -0.35 11.86
CA ALA A 79 17.36 -1.56 12.12
C ALA A 79 16.71 -2.85 11.57
N ILE A 80 15.42 -2.80 11.22
CA ILE A 80 14.64 -3.95 10.74
C ILE A 80 14.43 -3.90 9.21
N LEU A 81 14.75 -2.76 8.57
CA LEU A 81 14.36 -2.45 7.19
C LEU A 81 15.56 -2.42 6.22
N ALA A 82 16.01 -3.59 5.75
CA ALA A 82 16.72 -3.76 4.47
C ALA A 82 16.44 -5.21 3.98
N TRP A 83 16.37 -5.53 2.69
CA TRP A 83 17.41 -5.37 1.66
C TRP A 83 16.78 -5.24 0.23
N ASN A 84 17.34 -4.34 -0.61
CA ASN A 84 17.19 -4.20 -2.09
C ASN A 84 15.89 -3.66 -2.75
N PHE A 85 15.24 -2.65 -2.14
CA PHE A 85 14.33 -1.68 -2.80
C PHE A 85 12.80 -1.90 -2.85
N PRO A 86 12.14 -2.89 -2.19
CA PRO A 86 10.68 -2.85 -2.04
C PRO A 86 10.18 -1.59 -1.32
N LEU A 87 10.86 -1.20 -0.24
CA LEU A 87 10.54 0.01 0.53
C LEU A 87 10.88 1.30 -0.21
N LEU A 88 12.00 1.33 -0.95
CA LEU A 88 12.38 2.51 -1.74
C LEU A 88 11.38 2.75 -2.88
N MET A 89 11.01 1.70 -3.62
CA MET A 89 10.02 1.80 -4.70
C MET A 89 8.63 2.17 -4.18
N PHE A 90 8.27 1.69 -2.99
CA PHE A 90 7.08 2.16 -2.28
C PHE A 90 7.16 3.67 -2.03
N ALA A 91 8.23 4.15 -1.39
CA ALA A 91 8.41 5.55 -1.05
C ALA A 91 8.39 6.46 -2.29
N TRP A 92 9.08 6.09 -3.37
CA TRP A 92 9.11 6.84 -4.63
C TRP A 92 7.76 7.05 -5.29
N LYS A 93 6.80 6.14 -5.07
CA LYS A 93 5.45 6.29 -5.63
C LYS A 93 4.51 6.97 -4.64
N VAL A 94 4.57 6.55 -3.37
CA VAL A 94 3.62 6.96 -2.34
C VAL A 94 3.91 8.38 -1.86
N ALA A 95 5.17 8.75 -1.62
CA ALA A 95 5.51 10.10 -1.13
C ALA A 95 5.05 11.23 -2.08
N PRO A 96 5.38 11.23 -3.39
CA PRO A 96 4.89 12.27 -4.29
C PRO A 96 3.37 12.22 -4.47
N ALA A 97 2.77 11.02 -4.52
CA ALA A 97 1.31 10.89 -4.64
C ALA A 97 0.59 11.55 -3.45
N LEU A 98 1.04 11.29 -2.22
CA LEU A 98 0.47 11.84 -1.00
C LEU A 98 0.75 13.34 -0.85
N CYS A 99 1.94 13.81 -1.22
CA CYS A 99 2.27 15.24 -1.21
C CYS A 99 1.31 16.03 -2.11
N CYS A 100 1.03 15.50 -3.32
CA CYS A 100 0.05 16.04 -4.25
C CYS A 100 -1.42 15.83 -3.82
N GLY A 101 -1.68 15.21 -2.66
CA GLY A 101 -3.03 15.02 -2.12
C GLY A 101 -3.81 13.86 -2.75
N ASN A 102 -3.17 12.97 -3.51
CA ASN A 102 -3.83 11.78 -4.04
C ASN A 102 -4.10 10.76 -2.94
N THR A 103 -5.01 9.82 -3.22
CA THR A 103 -5.16 8.58 -2.47
C THR A 103 -4.58 7.43 -3.29
N VAL A 104 -4.09 6.38 -2.64
CA VAL A 104 -3.36 5.30 -3.30
C VAL A 104 -3.89 3.92 -2.94
N VAL A 105 -3.95 3.05 -3.95
CA VAL A 105 -4.07 1.60 -3.82
C VAL A 105 -2.78 1.01 -4.37
N ILE A 106 -2.04 0.29 -3.54
CA ILE A 106 -0.72 -0.24 -3.89
C ILE A 106 -0.69 -1.76 -3.76
N LYS A 107 -0.20 -2.45 -4.80
CA LYS A 107 0.10 -3.88 -4.78
C LYS A 107 1.62 -4.08 -4.73
N PRO A 108 2.20 -4.49 -3.58
CA PRO A 108 3.60 -4.89 -3.55
C PRO A 108 3.81 -6.18 -4.37
N ALA A 109 5.06 -6.45 -4.76
CA ALA A 109 5.42 -7.73 -5.37
C ALA A 109 5.11 -8.89 -4.40
N GLU A 110 4.57 -9.98 -4.91
CA GLU A 110 4.16 -11.16 -4.14
C GLU A 110 5.35 -11.85 -3.46
N GLN A 111 6.57 -11.70 -3.98
CA GLN A 111 7.78 -12.24 -3.36
C GLN A 111 8.22 -11.43 -2.13
N THR A 112 7.85 -10.15 -2.04
CA THR A 112 8.34 -9.22 -1.01
C THR A 112 7.25 -8.32 -0.39
N PRO A 113 6.10 -8.86 0.08
CA PRO A 113 4.98 -8.04 0.56
C PRO A 113 5.18 -7.48 1.98
N LEU A 114 6.09 -8.06 2.77
CA LEU A 114 6.15 -7.86 4.22
C LEU A 114 6.46 -6.42 4.64
N THR A 115 7.44 -5.78 4.01
CA THR A 115 7.82 -4.41 4.33
C THR A 115 6.74 -3.40 3.92
N ALA A 116 6.08 -3.62 2.78
CA ALA A 116 4.95 -2.79 2.36
C ALA A 116 3.76 -2.92 3.32
N LEU A 117 3.48 -4.12 3.86
CA LEU A 117 2.46 -4.28 4.89
C LEU A 117 2.87 -3.57 6.18
N TYR A 118 4.11 -3.73 6.64
CA TYR A 118 4.59 -3.03 7.82
C TYR A 118 4.46 -1.49 7.69
N MET A 119 4.71 -0.95 6.50
CA MET A 119 4.44 0.47 6.21
C MET A 119 2.97 0.88 6.46
N GLY A 120 2.01 -0.02 6.23
CA GLY A 120 0.60 0.21 6.59
C GLY A 120 0.40 0.50 8.08
N ALA A 121 1.13 -0.21 8.95
CA ALA A 121 1.11 0.06 10.39
C ALA A 121 1.67 1.47 10.69
N LEU A 122 2.80 1.84 10.08
CA LEU A 122 3.43 3.15 10.27
C LEU A 122 2.57 4.29 9.70
N ILE A 123 1.88 4.07 8.58
CA ILE A 123 0.93 5.04 8.01
C ILE A 123 -0.22 5.31 8.97
N LYS A 124 -0.76 4.25 9.58
CA LYS A 124 -1.79 4.38 10.61
C LYS A 124 -1.26 5.15 11.81
N GLU A 125 -0.05 4.84 12.27
CA GLU A 125 0.60 5.51 13.41
C GLU A 125 0.94 6.99 13.13
N ALA A 126 1.37 7.30 11.90
CA ALA A 126 1.59 8.66 11.43
C ALA A 126 0.30 9.49 11.51
N GLY A 127 -0.86 8.86 11.34
CA GLY A 127 -2.17 9.49 11.45
C GLY A 127 -2.76 9.91 10.11
N PHE A 128 -2.36 9.24 9.01
CA PHE A 128 -3.03 9.46 7.73
C PHE A 128 -4.51 9.10 7.84
N PRO A 129 -5.42 9.89 7.22
CA PRO A 129 -6.84 9.57 7.23
C PRO A 129 -7.12 8.18 6.64
N PRO A 130 -8.11 7.43 7.18
CA PRO A 130 -8.50 6.13 6.64
C PRO A 130 -8.80 6.19 5.14
N GLY A 131 -8.26 5.23 4.39
CA GLY A 131 -8.50 5.07 2.97
C GLY A 131 -7.55 5.88 2.07
N VAL A 132 -6.73 6.76 2.65
CA VAL A 132 -5.71 7.51 1.89
C VAL A 132 -4.64 6.58 1.32
N VAL A 133 -4.22 5.56 2.07
CA VAL A 133 -3.33 4.50 1.59
C VAL A 133 -3.96 3.14 1.85
N ASN A 134 -4.00 2.29 0.82
CA ASN A 134 -4.50 0.92 0.90
C ASN A 134 -3.49 -0.03 0.26
N ILE A 135 -3.10 -1.10 0.96
CA ILE A 135 -2.04 -2.03 0.55
C ILE A 135 -2.63 -3.43 0.34
N LEU A 136 -2.50 -3.95 -0.88
CA LEU A 136 -3.09 -5.19 -1.36
C LEU A 136 -2.01 -6.18 -1.81
N PRO A 137 -1.50 -7.04 -0.91
CA PRO A 137 -0.64 -8.15 -1.32
C PRO A 137 -1.45 -9.15 -2.13
N GLY A 138 -0.92 -9.60 -3.26
CA GLY A 138 -1.58 -10.55 -4.18
C GLY A 138 -0.79 -10.67 -5.47
N TYR A 139 -1.13 -11.57 -6.37
CA TYR A 139 -0.36 -11.81 -7.59
C TYR A 139 -0.56 -10.73 -8.66
N GLY A 140 0.42 -10.61 -9.57
CA GLY A 140 0.33 -9.72 -10.74
C GLY A 140 -0.91 -10.01 -11.61
N PRO A 141 -1.16 -11.25 -12.07
CA PRO A 141 -2.31 -11.58 -12.91
C PRO A 141 -3.69 -11.39 -12.24
N THR A 142 -3.76 -11.39 -10.90
CA THR A 142 -5.02 -11.23 -10.16
C THR A 142 -5.18 -9.80 -9.65
N ALA A 143 -4.56 -9.45 -8.53
CA ALA A 143 -4.63 -8.11 -7.94
C ALA A 143 -4.04 -7.03 -8.85
N GLY A 144 -2.92 -7.32 -9.54
CA GLY A 144 -2.29 -6.36 -10.45
C GLY A 144 -3.17 -6.03 -11.64
N ALA A 145 -3.67 -7.04 -12.35
CA ALA A 145 -4.60 -6.86 -13.47
C ALA A 145 -5.90 -6.17 -13.03
N ALA A 146 -6.44 -6.55 -11.87
CA ALA A 146 -7.63 -5.91 -11.32
C ALA A 146 -7.40 -4.41 -11.10
N ILE A 147 -6.24 -3.99 -10.59
CA ILE A 147 -5.87 -2.58 -10.44
C ILE A 147 -5.75 -1.89 -11.81
N THR A 148 -5.04 -2.48 -12.77
CA THR A 148 -4.78 -1.82 -14.07
C THR A 148 -6.03 -1.58 -14.91
N PHE A 149 -7.05 -2.43 -14.77
CA PHE A 149 -8.32 -2.33 -15.50
C PHE A 149 -9.47 -1.72 -14.69
N HIS A 150 -9.23 -1.28 -13.45
CA HIS A 150 -10.30 -0.79 -12.59
C HIS A 150 -10.79 0.61 -13.06
N PRO A 151 -12.08 0.80 -13.42
CA PRO A 151 -12.59 2.08 -13.94
C PRO A 151 -12.55 3.21 -12.90
N GLY A 152 -12.50 2.83 -11.63
CA GLY A 152 -12.33 3.76 -10.50
C GLY A 152 -10.89 4.18 -10.21
N ILE A 153 -9.88 3.85 -11.02
CA ILE A 153 -8.49 4.31 -10.82
C ILE A 153 -8.11 5.33 -11.89
N ASP A 154 -7.69 6.53 -11.47
CA ASP A 154 -7.40 7.64 -12.40
C ASP A 154 -5.99 7.59 -12.99
N LYS A 155 -5.04 6.94 -12.29
CA LYS A 155 -3.63 6.88 -12.70
C LYS A 155 -2.97 5.59 -12.23
N ILE A 156 -2.19 5.00 -13.12
CA ILE A 156 -1.31 3.86 -12.83
C ILE A 156 0.15 4.32 -12.83
N ALA A 157 0.93 3.77 -11.89
CA ALA A 157 2.38 3.94 -11.82
C ALA A 157 3.04 2.58 -11.61
N PHE A 158 3.50 1.96 -12.69
CA PHE A 158 4.12 0.63 -12.67
C PHE A 158 5.66 0.72 -12.68
N THR A 159 6.32 -0.24 -12.04
CA THR A 159 7.77 -0.47 -12.14
C THR A 159 7.96 -1.98 -12.13
N GLY A 160 8.51 -2.52 -13.22
CA GLY A 160 8.67 -3.96 -13.42
C GLY A 160 9.19 -4.26 -14.81
N SER A 161 8.90 -5.47 -15.27
CA SER A 161 9.20 -5.97 -16.63
C SER A 161 8.72 -5.02 -17.73
N THR A 162 9.42 -5.01 -18.88
CA THR A 162 8.96 -4.37 -20.12
C THR A 162 7.93 -5.22 -20.87
N GLU A 163 7.99 -6.55 -20.71
CA GLU A 163 6.95 -7.51 -21.13
C GLU A 163 5.71 -7.38 -20.24
#